data_AF-A0A4Y1ZH12-F1
#
_entry.id   AF-A0A4Y1ZH12-F1
#
_cell.length_a   1.000
_cell.length_b   1.000
_cell.length_c   1.000
_cell.angle_alpha   90.00
_cell.angle_beta   90.00
_cell.angle_gamma   90.00
#
_symmetry.space_group_name_H-M   'P 1'
#
loop_
_entity.id
_entity.type
_entity.pdbx_description
1 polymer ?
#
loop_
_entity_poly.entity_id
_entity_poly.type
_entity_poly.pdbx_seq_one_letter_code
_entity_poly.pdbx_strand_id
1 'polypeptide(L)'
;MSLSAKKISPKKNGVASLHLTKHKKADGEVPKGVDMQYVPALYKAFSDVDGDYGNYDLANRPYDGQKIRYIIIHDSEVSYQGTINTFLQQTYVSAHYVIRSSDGQITKMVDPKDVAWQAGNWYMNSHSIGIEHEGYAVEGATWYSEPMYRASAKLVNYLAKKYEIPLDREHIIGHEEVPGLTPSRQVAMHWDPAAYWDWAHYFKLLGAPFTKNQPKTSGKKDANIVTINPDYATNQPEVTYGAQQLEKKSANFIYLYKAPSFNAALIGDPLLNPNGTGTTALNDWGNKAVTGRSYYKVDEAGDWTAIDFGGQKAWFYNPKGVNTVKGSGLLVTPKKGADSIPVYGSAYPEAAAYEKYGIAPVGMAPIYRMPAGQFYVAEKAVGSDYYYAKLFNAPETYRVVSGTDQYYQISYNHRIAFVKKSDVRVLYH
;
A
#
# COMPACT_ATOMS: atom_id res chain seq x y z
N MET A 1 -7.80 -37.99 29.83
CA MET A 1 -9.14 -38.07 29.20
C MET A 1 -9.00 -37.57 27.77
N SER A 2 -9.21 -38.40 26.75
CA SER A 2 -9.25 -37.95 25.35
C SER A 2 -10.70 -37.68 24.93
N LEU A 3 -10.99 -36.49 24.43
CA LEU A 3 -12.28 -36.17 23.81
C LEU A 3 -12.32 -36.72 22.38
N SER A 4 -13.33 -37.53 22.09
CA SER A 4 -13.59 -38.06 20.75
C SER A 4 -14.09 -36.96 19.81
N ALA A 5 -13.58 -36.92 18.58
CA ALA A 5 -14.01 -35.94 17.58
C ALA A 5 -15.49 -36.15 17.21
N LYS A 6 -16.30 -35.09 17.34
CA LYS A 6 -17.71 -35.10 16.93
C LYS A 6 -17.81 -34.64 15.47
N LYS A 7 -18.46 -35.45 14.64
CA LYS A 7 -18.70 -35.12 13.22
C LYS A 7 -19.74 -34.00 13.14
N ILE A 8 -19.31 -32.76 12.84
CA ILE A 8 -20.20 -31.62 12.68
C ILE A 8 -20.66 -31.56 11.22
N SER A 9 -21.97 -31.63 10.99
CA SER A 9 -22.56 -31.40 9.67
C SER A 9 -23.21 -30.01 9.66
N PRO A 10 -22.74 -29.06 8.84
CA PRO A 10 -23.33 -27.73 8.78
C PRO A 10 -24.77 -27.81 8.25
N LYS A 11 -25.73 -27.21 8.99
CA LYS A 11 -27.12 -27.06 8.55
C LYS A 11 -27.21 -26.02 7.42
N LYS A 12 -26.94 -26.45 6.19
CA LYS A 12 -26.98 -25.59 4.98
C LYS A 12 -28.39 -25.07 4.64
N ASN A 13 -29.44 -25.71 5.15
CA ASN A 13 -30.84 -25.39 4.81
C ASN A 13 -31.44 -24.25 5.66
N GLY A 14 -30.74 -23.79 6.71
CA GLY A 14 -31.21 -22.68 7.57
C GLY A 14 -31.10 -21.30 6.93
N VAL A 15 -30.38 -21.18 5.80
CA VAL A 15 -30.22 -19.89 5.11
C VAL A 15 -31.51 -19.44 4.44
N ALA A 16 -32.36 -20.40 4.01
CA ALA A 16 -33.64 -20.11 3.38
C ALA A 16 -34.70 -19.56 4.35
N SER A 17 -34.61 -19.88 5.65
CA SER A 17 -35.55 -19.41 6.67
C SER A 17 -35.23 -18.02 7.21
N LEU A 18 -34.10 -17.43 6.81
CA LEU A 18 -33.65 -16.12 7.34
C LEU A 18 -34.32 -14.92 6.66
N HIS A 19 -35.26 -15.13 5.72
CA HIS A 19 -35.95 -14.06 4.97
C HIS A 19 -35.00 -12.93 4.53
N LEU A 20 -33.77 -13.28 4.15
CA LEU A 20 -32.74 -12.30 3.81
C LEU A 20 -33.23 -11.47 2.63
N THR A 21 -33.29 -10.15 2.82
CA THR A 21 -33.61 -9.20 1.76
C THR A 21 -32.65 -9.40 0.60
N LYS A 22 -33.17 -9.79 -0.56
CA LYS A 22 -32.40 -9.79 -1.80
C LYS A 22 -32.14 -8.33 -2.18
N HIS A 23 -30.97 -7.81 -1.82
CA HIS A 23 -30.52 -6.52 -2.34
C HIS A 23 -30.48 -6.58 -3.87
N LYS A 24 -30.88 -5.50 -4.54
CA LYS A 24 -30.69 -5.36 -5.99
C LYS A 24 -29.21 -5.60 -6.27
N LYS A 25 -28.90 -6.64 -7.04
CA LYS A 25 -27.53 -6.87 -7.51
C LYS A 25 -27.05 -5.60 -8.18
N ALA A 26 -25.85 -5.15 -7.86
CA ALA A 26 -25.20 -4.09 -8.61
C ALA A 26 -25.27 -4.41 -10.11
N ASP A 27 -25.67 -3.43 -10.92
CA ASP A 27 -25.45 -3.50 -12.36
C ASP A 27 -23.93 -3.49 -12.59
N GLY A 28 -23.41 -4.55 -13.20
CA GLY A 28 -21.97 -4.71 -13.46
C GLY A 28 -21.36 -6.00 -12.90
N GLU A 29 -20.04 -6.12 -13.03
CA GLU A 29 -19.30 -7.32 -12.65
C GLU A 29 -19.11 -7.42 -11.13
N VAL A 30 -19.81 -8.35 -10.49
CA VAL A 30 -19.68 -8.66 -9.07
C VAL A 30 -18.87 -9.95 -8.88
N PRO A 31 -17.82 -9.97 -8.03
CA PRO A 31 -17.14 -11.22 -7.70
C PRO A 31 -18.11 -12.24 -7.12
N LYS A 32 -18.01 -13.50 -7.55
CA LYS A 32 -18.90 -14.56 -7.07
C LYS A 32 -18.81 -14.73 -5.56
N GLY A 33 -19.96 -14.70 -4.87
CA GLY A 33 -20.04 -14.95 -3.42
C GLY A 33 -19.56 -13.78 -2.56
N VAL A 34 -19.66 -12.56 -3.09
CA VAL A 34 -19.53 -11.29 -2.38
C VAL A 34 -20.90 -10.61 -2.38
N ASP A 35 -21.33 -10.10 -1.23
CA ASP A 35 -22.50 -9.23 -1.13
C ASP A 35 -22.06 -7.81 -1.49
N MET A 36 -22.56 -7.30 -2.62
CA MET A 36 -22.11 -6.02 -3.16
C MET A 36 -23.27 -5.19 -3.68
N GLN A 37 -23.30 -3.92 -3.25
CA GLN A 37 -24.16 -2.88 -3.78
C GLN A 37 -23.34 -1.82 -4.53
N TYR A 38 -24.01 -0.99 -5.32
CA TYR A 38 -23.41 0.14 -6.03
C TYR A 38 -24.10 1.44 -5.59
N VAL A 39 -23.31 2.36 -5.06
CA VAL A 39 -23.75 3.69 -4.62
C VAL A 39 -22.71 4.68 -5.16
N PRO A 40 -22.93 5.33 -6.31
CA PRO A 40 -21.90 6.16 -6.92
C PRO A 40 -21.47 7.31 -6.00
N ALA A 41 -20.16 7.54 -5.88
CA ALA A 41 -19.62 8.75 -5.26
C ALA A 41 -20.11 10.00 -6.01
N LEU A 42 -20.14 11.15 -5.31
CA LEU A 42 -20.61 12.40 -5.89
C LEU A 42 -19.75 12.82 -7.09
N TYR A 43 -20.40 13.03 -8.24
CA TYR A 43 -19.77 13.57 -9.45
C TYR A 43 -20.66 14.66 -10.06
N LYS A 44 -20.32 15.92 -9.79
CA LYS A 44 -20.96 17.10 -10.34
C LYS A 44 -20.00 18.29 -10.26
N ALA A 45 -20.19 19.31 -11.09
CA ALA A 45 -19.55 20.60 -10.88
C ALA A 45 -20.03 21.23 -9.56
N PHE A 46 -19.11 21.83 -8.82
CA PHE A 46 -19.40 22.62 -7.62
C PHE A 46 -19.37 24.12 -7.92
N SER A 47 -18.55 24.54 -8.88
CA SER A 47 -18.55 25.88 -9.47
C SER A 47 -18.07 25.83 -10.93
N ASP A 48 -17.94 27.01 -11.56
CA ASP A 48 -17.38 27.18 -12.90
C ASP A 48 -15.83 27.23 -12.89
N VAL A 49 -15.19 27.00 -11.74
CA VAL A 49 -13.73 26.97 -11.61
C VAL A 49 -13.19 25.60 -12.02
N ASP A 50 -12.17 25.59 -12.89
CA ASP A 50 -11.47 24.38 -13.29
C ASP A 50 -10.97 23.58 -12.07
N GLY A 51 -11.25 22.28 -12.06
CA GLY A 51 -10.92 21.39 -10.95
C GLY A 51 -11.88 21.43 -9.75
N ASP A 52 -12.91 22.28 -9.76
CA ASP A 52 -13.89 22.36 -8.67
C ASP A 52 -15.14 21.50 -8.94
N TYR A 53 -14.95 20.18 -8.91
CA TYR A 53 -16.01 19.20 -9.14
C TYR A 53 -15.75 17.88 -8.43
N GLY A 54 -16.84 17.15 -8.17
CA GLY A 54 -16.86 15.73 -7.81
C GLY A 54 -15.89 15.27 -6.72
N ASN A 55 -15.65 13.96 -6.69
CA ASN A 55 -14.74 13.29 -5.77
C ASN A 55 -13.77 12.34 -6.49
N TYR A 56 -13.79 12.31 -7.83
CA TYR A 56 -13.00 11.43 -8.68
C TYR A 56 -12.94 11.99 -10.11
N ASP A 57 -12.02 11.48 -10.93
CA ASP A 57 -11.91 11.83 -12.35
C ASP A 57 -12.41 10.70 -13.24
N LEU A 58 -13.17 11.03 -14.29
CA LEU A 58 -13.51 10.05 -15.31
C LEU A 58 -12.24 9.64 -16.05
N ALA A 59 -12.14 8.36 -16.40
CA ALA A 59 -11.07 7.81 -17.21
C ALA A 59 -11.57 6.57 -17.97
N ASN A 60 -10.67 5.89 -18.68
CA ASN A 60 -10.96 4.66 -19.40
C ASN A 60 -9.89 3.59 -19.13
N ARG A 61 -9.44 3.47 -17.88
CA ARG A 61 -8.35 2.58 -17.51
C ARG A 61 -8.73 1.10 -17.68
N PRO A 62 -7.84 0.24 -18.22
CA PRO A 62 -6.50 0.55 -18.71
C PRO A 62 -6.43 0.87 -20.22
N TYR A 63 -7.56 1.06 -20.89
CA TYR A 63 -7.67 1.23 -22.34
C TYR A 63 -7.19 2.60 -22.85
N ASP A 64 -7.05 3.58 -21.97
CA ASP A 64 -6.42 4.89 -22.23
C ASP A 64 -4.88 4.86 -22.15
N GLY A 65 -4.28 3.69 -21.91
CA GLY A 65 -2.84 3.50 -21.74
C GLY A 65 -2.36 3.65 -20.30
N GLN A 66 -3.23 4.04 -19.36
CA GLN A 66 -2.90 4.12 -17.95
C GLN A 66 -3.20 2.79 -17.23
N LYS A 67 -2.15 2.07 -16.84
CA LYS A 67 -2.29 0.76 -16.19
C LYS A 67 -2.69 0.87 -14.73
N ILE A 68 -3.69 0.10 -14.31
CA ILE A 68 -3.93 -0.11 -12.88
C ILE A 68 -2.86 -1.09 -12.38
N ARG A 69 -1.94 -0.58 -11.56
CA ARG A 69 -0.77 -1.30 -11.03
C ARG A 69 -0.95 -1.69 -9.56
N TYR A 70 -1.76 -0.96 -8.80
CA TYR A 70 -1.86 -1.14 -7.36
C TYR A 70 -3.28 -1.37 -6.89
N ILE A 71 -3.42 -2.08 -5.76
CA ILE A 71 -4.60 -2.02 -4.91
C ILE A 71 -4.14 -1.47 -3.56
N ILE A 72 -4.76 -0.38 -3.11
CA ILE A 72 -4.42 0.28 -1.85
C ILE A 72 -5.49 -0.09 -0.82
N ILE A 73 -5.03 -0.64 0.30
CA ILE A 73 -5.81 -1.03 1.46
C ILE A 73 -5.78 0.13 2.43
N HIS A 74 -6.97 0.59 2.82
CA HIS A 74 -7.17 1.61 3.83
C HIS A 74 -7.99 1.04 4.98
N ASP A 75 -7.85 1.65 6.15
CA ASP A 75 -8.96 1.72 7.11
C ASP A 75 -9.54 3.13 7.11
N SER A 76 -10.85 3.25 7.31
CA SER A 76 -11.55 4.50 7.01
C SER A 76 -11.56 5.54 8.12
N GLU A 77 -11.10 5.20 9.34
CA GLU A 77 -11.20 6.04 10.55
C GLU A 77 -12.62 6.54 10.87
N VAL A 78 -13.63 5.90 10.28
CA VAL A 78 -15.07 6.15 10.46
C VAL A 78 -15.87 4.87 10.19
N SER A 79 -17.13 4.84 10.65
CA SER A 79 -18.06 3.74 10.34
C SER A 79 -18.32 3.57 8.84
N TYR A 80 -18.75 2.38 8.44
CA TYR A 80 -19.10 2.02 7.06
C TYR A 80 -20.05 3.01 6.38
N GLN A 81 -21.15 3.35 7.07
CA GLN A 81 -22.11 4.31 6.54
C GLN A 81 -21.56 5.74 6.56
N GLY A 82 -20.70 6.06 7.53
CA GLY A 82 -19.94 7.31 7.57
C GLY A 82 -19.09 7.49 6.32
N THR A 83 -18.29 6.49 5.95
CA THR A 83 -17.46 6.52 4.73
C THR A 83 -18.31 6.76 3.48
N ILE A 84 -19.42 6.03 3.33
CA ILE A 84 -20.33 6.20 2.19
C ILE A 84 -20.90 7.62 2.16
N ASN A 85 -21.37 8.13 3.30
CA ASN A 85 -21.93 9.48 3.41
C ASN A 85 -20.90 10.57 3.06
N THR A 86 -19.64 10.40 3.47
CA THR A 86 -18.53 11.30 3.12
C THR A 86 -18.36 11.38 1.60
N PHE A 87 -18.35 10.25 0.90
CA PHE A 87 -18.15 10.20 -0.56
C PHE A 87 -19.37 10.65 -1.37
N LEU A 88 -20.54 10.80 -0.73
CA LEU A 88 -21.76 11.37 -1.31
C LEU A 88 -21.82 12.91 -1.19
N GLN A 89 -20.88 13.52 -0.46
CA GLN A 89 -20.81 14.96 -0.24
C GLN A 89 -19.64 15.60 -1.01
N GLN A 90 -19.58 16.93 -1.04
CA GLN A 90 -18.47 17.70 -1.62
C GLN A 90 -17.26 17.64 -0.68
N THR A 91 -16.48 16.57 -0.80
CA THR A 91 -15.36 16.27 0.11
C THR A 91 -14.02 16.16 -0.59
N TYR A 92 -14.00 16.11 -1.93
CA TYR A 92 -12.81 15.93 -2.75
C TYR A 92 -12.01 14.67 -2.37
N VAL A 93 -12.72 13.64 -1.90
CA VAL A 93 -12.16 12.32 -1.59
C VAL A 93 -13.14 11.22 -1.96
N SER A 94 -12.62 10.09 -2.43
CA SER A 94 -13.40 8.88 -2.68
C SER A 94 -12.50 7.66 -2.71
N ALA A 95 -13.08 6.48 -2.57
CA ALA A 95 -12.45 5.21 -2.90
C ALA A 95 -13.32 4.43 -3.89
N HIS A 96 -12.79 3.34 -4.45
CA HIS A 96 -13.57 2.52 -5.39
C HIS A 96 -14.54 1.61 -4.64
N TYR A 97 -14.12 1.12 -3.46
CA TYR A 97 -14.90 0.19 -2.67
C TYR A 97 -14.81 0.54 -1.18
N VAL A 98 -15.89 0.27 -0.45
CA VAL A 98 -15.97 0.34 1.01
C VAL A 98 -16.42 -1.03 1.52
N ILE A 99 -15.80 -1.57 2.57
CA ILE A 99 -16.10 -2.88 3.14
C ILE A 99 -16.50 -2.74 4.61
N ARG A 100 -17.68 -3.28 4.95
CA ARG A 100 -18.20 -3.28 6.32
C ARG A 100 -17.51 -4.33 7.19
N SER A 101 -17.17 -3.96 8.41
CA SER A 101 -16.52 -4.83 9.39
C SER A 101 -17.39 -6.02 9.79
N SER A 102 -18.67 -5.77 10.12
CA SER A 102 -19.50 -6.79 10.78
C SER A 102 -19.79 -8.04 9.94
N ASP A 103 -19.90 -7.90 8.62
CA ASP A 103 -20.33 -8.98 7.72
C ASP A 103 -19.60 -9.04 6.37
N GLY A 104 -18.72 -8.09 6.07
CA GLY A 104 -18.00 -8.02 4.80
C GLY A 104 -18.84 -7.56 3.61
N GLN A 105 -19.97 -6.90 3.84
CA GLN A 105 -20.74 -6.26 2.75
C GLN A 105 -19.88 -5.18 2.06
N ILE A 106 -19.93 -5.14 0.73
CA ILE A 106 -19.14 -4.22 -0.08
C ILE A 106 -20.04 -3.18 -0.78
N THR A 107 -19.69 -1.90 -0.69
CA THR A 107 -20.24 -0.86 -1.57
C THR A 107 -19.19 -0.46 -2.58
N LYS A 108 -19.50 -0.62 -3.88
CA LYS A 108 -18.75 0.02 -4.96
C LYS A 108 -19.19 1.48 -5.06
N MET A 109 -18.24 2.41 -5.03
CA MET A 109 -18.48 3.86 -5.07
C MET A 109 -17.96 4.51 -6.35
N VAL A 110 -16.78 4.12 -6.83
CA VAL A 110 -16.20 4.61 -8.10
C VAL A 110 -15.93 3.40 -9.00
N ASP A 111 -16.17 3.52 -10.30
CA ASP A 111 -15.82 2.46 -11.23
C ASP A 111 -14.29 2.34 -11.35
N PRO A 112 -13.68 1.14 -11.23
CA PRO A 112 -12.24 0.97 -11.40
C PRO A 112 -11.63 1.55 -12.68
N LYS A 113 -12.42 1.76 -13.75
CA LYS A 113 -11.91 2.46 -14.94
C LYS A 113 -11.61 3.95 -14.67
N ASP A 114 -12.33 4.57 -13.75
CA ASP A 114 -12.24 5.98 -13.35
C ASP A 114 -11.25 6.13 -12.18
N VAL A 115 -10.72 7.32 -11.90
CA VAL A 115 -9.67 7.55 -10.90
C VAL A 115 -10.25 8.13 -9.61
N ALA A 116 -10.40 7.30 -8.57
CA ALA A 116 -10.78 7.76 -7.24
C ALA A 116 -9.70 8.63 -6.57
N TRP A 117 -10.11 9.59 -5.76
CA TRP A 117 -9.22 10.48 -5.01
C TRP A 117 -9.01 9.96 -3.58
N GLN A 118 -8.08 9.00 -3.42
CA GLN A 118 -7.91 8.23 -2.16
C GLN A 118 -6.54 8.38 -1.48
N ALA A 119 -5.45 8.47 -2.25
CA ALA A 119 -4.10 8.23 -1.74
C ALA A 119 -3.34 9.49 -1.30
N GLY A 120 -3.86 10.69 -1.60
CA GLY A 120 -3.10 11.94 -1.44
C GLY A 120 -1.87 12.09 -2.38
N ASN A 121 -1.64 11.11 -3.26
CA ASN A 121 -0.63 11.10 -4.29
C ASN A 121 -1.28 10.80 -5.65
N TRP A 122 -1.24 11.75 -6.57
CA TRP A 122 -1.93 11.64 -7.85
C TRP A 122 -1.37 10.54 -8.77
N TYR A 123 -0.05 10.32 -8.75
CA TYR A 123 0.56 9.19 -9.44
C TYR A 123 -0.02 7.88 -8.90
N MET A 124 -0.15 7.74 -7.58
CA MET A 124 -0.70 6.52 -6.99
C MET A 124 -2.21 6.37 -7.25
N ASN A 125 -3.01 7.44 -7.12
CA ASN A 125 -4.44 7.43 -7.45
C ASN A 125 -4.68 6.91 -8.87
N SER A 126 -4.00 7.51 -9.84
CA SER A 126 -4.20 7.22 -11.25
C SER A 126 -3.75 5.82 -11.66
N HIS A 127 -2.91 5.15 -10.86
CA HIS A 127 -2.49 3.76 -11.07
C HIS A 127 -3.07 2.75 -10.08
N SER A 128 -4.08 3.12 -9.29
CA SER A 128 -4.59 2.22 -8.24
C SER A 128 -6.10 2.10 -8.18
N ILE A 129 -6.51 1.06 -7.44
CA ILE A 129 -7.85 0.89 -6.89
C ILE A 129 -7.73 0.98 -5.36
N GLY A 130 -8.30 2.03 -4.76
CA GLY A 130 -8.43 2.15 -3.30
C GLY A 130 -9.64 1.40 -2.74
N ILE A 131 -9.44 0.72 -1.61
CA ILE A 131 -10.47 -0.03 -0.86
C ILE A 131 -10.45 0.39 0.60
N GLU A 132 -11.54 1.02 1.03
CA GLU A 132 -11.78 1.42 2.42
C GLU A 132 -12.32 0.25 3.23
N HIS A 133 -11.69 -0.04 4.37
CA HIS A 133 -12.18 -1.02 5.34
C HIS A 133 -12.69 -0.26 6.56
N GLU A 134 -13.95 -0.48 6.93
CA GLU A 134 -14.50 0.09 8.17
C GLU A 134 -13.61 -0.28 9.37
N GLY A 135 -13.05 0.74 10.02
CA GLY A 135 -12.17 0.56 11.16
C GLY A 135 -11.54 1.84 11.62
N TYR A 136 -10.70 1.71 12.64
CA TYR A 136 -9.89 2.77 13.23
C TYR A 136 -8.51 2.20 13.50
N ALA A 137 -7.45 2.79 12.95
CA ALA A 137 -6.10 2.25 12.98
C ALA A 137 -5.56 2.06 14.40
N VAL A 138 -5.95 2.91 15.35
CA VAL A 138 -5.53 2.84 16.76
C VAL A 138 -6.20 1.67 17.50
N GLU A 139 -7.45 1.37 17.16
CA GLU A 139 -8.22 0.28 17.79
C GLU A 139 -7.89 -1.07 17.14
N GLY A 140 -7.64 -1.05 15.83
CA GLY A 140 -6.98 -2.11 15.08
C GLY A 140 -7.78 -3.39 14.94
N ALA A 141 -7.19 -4.49 15.40
CA ALA A 141 -7.68 -5.86 15.22
C ALA A 141 -9.13 -6.10 15.68
N THR A 142 -9.69 -5.23 16.53
CA THR A 142 -11.12 -5.27 16.90
C THR A 142 -12.05 -5.04 15.69
N TRP A 143 -11.61 -4.28 14.69
CA TRP A 143 -12.38 -3.93 13.50
C TRP A 143 -12.11 -4.86 12.31
N TYR A 144 -10.92 -5.44 12.23
CA TYR A 144 -10.51 -6.27 11.09
C TYR A 144 -11.01 -7.70 11.25
N SER A 145 -12.30 -7.88 11.00
CA SER A 145 -13.00 -9.14 11.18
C SER A 145 -12.67 -10.17 10.08
N GLU A 146 -12.86 -11.45 10.38
CA GLU A 146 -12.72 -12.51 9.39
C GLU A 146 -13.70 -12.37 8.19
N PRO A 147 -14.98 -12.00 8.39
CA PRO A 147 -15.87 -11.65 7.27
C PRO A 147 -15.30 -10.57 6.35
N MET A 148 -14.79 -9.47 6.90
CA MET A 148 -14.18 -8.37 6.16
C MET A 148 -12.95 -8.87 5.37
N TYR A 149 -12.01 -9.54 6.03
CA TYR A 149 -10.81 -10.09 5.39
C TYR A 149 -11.15 -11.00 4.21
N ARG A 150 -12.14 -11.89 4.36
CA ARG A 150 -12.56 -12.81 3.31
C ARG A 150 -13.27 -12.11 2.15
N ALA A 151 -14.10 -11.11 2.44
CA ALA A 151 -14.77 -10.31 1.41
C ALA A 151 -13.73 -9.50 0.60
N SER A 152 -12.84 -8.82 1.30
CA SER A 152 -11.73 -8.07 0.73
C SER A 152 -10.82 -8.96 -0.13
N ALA A 153 -10.39 -10.11 0.38
CA ALA A 153 -9.53 -11.03 -0.37
C ALA A 153 -10.19 -11.57 -1.64
N LYS A 154 -11.52 -11.79 -1.65
CA LYS A 154 -12.25 -12.18 -2.87
C LYS A 154 -12.30 -11.04 -3.89
N LEU A 155 -12.57 -9.82 -3.43
CA LEU A 155 -12.58 -8.63 -4.28
C LEU A 155 -11.19 -8.37 -4.87
N VAL A 156 -10.14 -8.39 -4.05
CA VAL A 156 -8.76 -8.18 -4.50
C VAL A 156 -8.32 -9.26 -5.48
N ASN A 157 -8.60 -10.55 -5.23
CA ASN A 157 -8.31 -11.60 -6.21
C ASN A 157 -9.01 -11.37 -7.56
N TYR A 158 -10.27 -10.92 -7.52
CA TYR A 158 -11.03 -10.60 -8.72
C TYR A 158 -10.39 -9.46 -9.50
N LEU A 159 -10.10 -8.34 -8.84
CA LEU A 159 -9.50 -7.16 -9.44
C LEU A 159 -8.07 -7.44 -9.94
N ALA A 160 -7.26 -8.15 -9.15
CA ALA A 160 -5.92 -8.53 -9.52
C ALA A 160 -5.90 -9.40 -10.77
N LYS A 161 -6.82 -10.35 -10.89
CA LYS A 161 -6.98 -11.13 -12.12
C LYS A 161 -7.43 -10.26 -13.30
N LYS A 162 -8.38 -9.35 -13.08
CA LYS A 162 -8.95 -8.50 -14.15
C LYS A 162 -7.92 -7.52 -14.71
N TYR A 163 -7.10 -6.94 -13.86
CA TYR A 163 -6.14 -5.89 -14.21
C TYR A 163 -4.68 -6.38 -14.25
N GLU A 164 -4.47 -7.70 -14.15
CA GLU A 164 -3.14 -8.34 -14.16
C GLU A 164 -2.19 -7.81 -13.08
N ILE A 165 -2.74 -7.48 -11.91
CA ILE A 165 -1.98 -6.96 -10.77
C ILE A 165 -1.37 -8.14 -10.00
N PRO A 166 -0.04 -8.18 -9.80
CA PRO A 166 0.59 -9.21 -8.98
C PRO A 166 0.05 -9.22 -7.54
N LEU A 167 -0.17 -10.42 -7.00
CA LEU A 167 -0.52 -10.60 -5.59
C LEU A 167 0.77 -10.70 -4.74
N ASP A 168 1.42 -9.55 -4.56
CA ASP A 168 2.58 -9.34 -3.69
C ASP A 168 2.47 -8.00 -2.95
N ARG A 169 3.40 -7.72 -2.05
CA ARG A 169 3.42 -6.47 -1.25
C ARG A 169 4.03 -5.28 -1.98
N GLU A 170 4.41 -5.43 -3.25
CA GLU A 170 4.83 -4.30 -4.10
C GLU A 170 3.63 -3.71 -4.86
N HIS A 171 2.54 -4.47 -4.99
CA HIS A 171 1.34 -4.07 -5.72
C HIS A 171 0.07 -4.04 -4.86
N ILE A 172 -0.02 -4.85 -3.81
CA ILE A 172 -1.07 -4.76 -2.79
C ILE A 172 -0.46 -4.06 -1.58
N ILE A 173 -0.77 -2.78 -1.41
CA ILE A 173 -0.11 -1.89 -0.44
C ILE A 173 -1.11 -1.29 0.54
N GLY A 174 -0.65 -0.90 1.73
CA GLY A 174 -1.38 0.00 2.64
C GLY A 174 -1.17 1.46 2.25
N HIS A 175 -2.04 2.37 2.70
CA HIS A 175 -1.82 3.81 2.54
C HIS A 175 -0.55 4.27 3.28
N GLU A 176 -0.20 3.59 4.37
CA GLU A 176 1.06 3.77 5.11
C GLU A 176 2.30 3.63 4.22
N GLU A 177 2.19 2.96 3.07
CA GLU A 177 3.29 2.70 2.15
C GLU A 177 3.31 3.66 0.95
N VAL A 178 2.30 4.50 0.78
CA VAL A 178 2.21 5.49 -0.30
C VAL A 178 3.17 6.65 -0.02
N PRO A 179 4.08 7.02 -0.93
CA PRO A 179 4.95 8.16 -0.73
C PRO A 179 4.22 9.49 -0.96
N GLY A 180 4.67 10.54 -0.30
CA GLY A 180 4.32 11.91 -0.62
C GLY A 180 5.09 12.44 -1.82
N LEU A 181 4.55 13.45 -2.50
CA LEU A 181 5.16 14.04 -3.71
C LEU A 181 6.28 15.06 -3.42
N THR A 182 6.40 15.50 -2.17
CA THR A 182 7.40 16.46 -1.68
C THR A 182 7.81 16.11 -0.25
N PRO A 183 8.93 16.61 0.29
CA PRO A 183 9.30 16.35 1.68
C PRO A 183 8.21 16.74 2.69
N SER A 184 7.52 17.86 2.49
CA SER A 184 6.42 18.27 3.38
C SER A 184 5.20 17.35 3.26
N ARG A 185 4.87 16.92 2.03
CA ARG A 185 3.76 15.99 1.79
C ARG A 185 4.08 14.58 2.30
N GLN A 186 5.35 14.17 2.29
CA GLN A 186 5.81 12.87 2.80
C GLN A 186 5.48 12.71 4.29
N VAL A 187 5.69 13.77 5.09
CA VAL A 187 5.35 13.77 6.53
C VAL A 187 3.83 13.74 6.75
N ALA A 188 3.07 14.36 5.86
CA ALA A 188 1.62 14.47 5.95
C ALA A 188 0.86 13.27 5.35
N MET A 189 1.54 12.29 4.76
CA MET A 189 0.87 11.09 4.25
C MET A 189 0.28 10.26 5.39
N HIS A 190 -0.84 9.60 5.11
CA HIS A 190 -1.51 8.76 6.08
C HIS A 190 -0.70 7.49 6.40
N TRP A 191 -1.16 6.77 7.42
CA TRP A 191 -0.50 5.61 8.03
C TRP A 191 -1.47 4.42 8.24
N ASP A 192 -2.66 4.45 7.66
CA ASP A 192 -3.61 3.34 7.60
C ASP A 192 -3.14 2.23 6.63
N PRO A 193 -3.46 0.94 6.86
CA PRO A 193 -4.27 0.39 7.94
C PRO A 193 -3.48 0.12 9.25
N ALA A 194 -2.24 0.62 9.29
CA ALA A 194 -1.31 0.61 10.41
C ALA A 194 -0.93 -0.78 10.95
N ALA A 195 -0.49 -0.79 12.21
CA ALA A 195 0.14 -1.92 12.88
C ALA A 195 -0.72 -3.18 12.96
N TYR A 196 -2.05 -3.06 13.00
CA TYR A 196 -2.92 -4.14 13.41
C TYR A 196 -3.61 -4.85 12.24
N TRP A 197 -3.31 -4.48 11.00
CA TRP A 197 -3.76 -5.22 9.83
C TRP A 197 -2.86 -6.44 9.62
N ASP A 198 -3.40 -7.64 9.79
CA ASP A 198 -2.67 -8.91 9.61
C ASP A 198 -2.41 -9.19 8.12
N TRP A 199 -1.33 -8.61 7.60
CA TRP A 199 -0.87 -8.84 6.23
C TRP A 199 -0.59 -10.32 5.94
N ALA A 200 -0.09 -11.10 6.91
CA ALA A 200 0.24 -12.51 6.69
C ALA A 200 -1.03 -13.35 6.49
N HIS A 201 -2.05 -13.15 7.34
CA HIS A 201 -3.36 -13.77 7.18
C HIS A 201 -4.06 -13.31 5.91
N TYR A 202 -4.01 -12.00 5.62
CA TYR A 202 -4.61 -11.47 4.40
C TYR A 202 -4.02 -12.11 3.14
N PHE A 203 -2.69 -12.23 3.06
CA PHE A 203 -2.02 -12.88 1.93
C PHE A 203 -2.25 -14.40 1.86
N LYS A 204 -2.50 -15.06 3.00
CA LYS A 204 -2.98 -16.45 3.01
C LYS A 204 -4.36 -16.56 2.37
N LEU A 205 -5.28 -15.65 2.66
CA LEU A 205 -6.60 -15.60 2.02
C LEU A 205 -6.53 -15.24 0.53
N LEU A 206 -5.55 -14.42 0.14
CA LEU A 206 -5.27 -14.12 -1.26
C LEU A 206 -4.66 -15.31 -2.03
N GLY A 207 -4.25 -16.39 -1.35
CA GLY A 207 -3.56 -17.52 -2.00
C GLY A 207 -2.11 -17.21 -2.38
N ALA A 208 -1.51 -16.19 -1.77
CA ALA A 208 -0.11 -15.80 -1.93
C ALA A 208 0.63 -15.68 -0.57
N PRO A 209 0.52 -16.66 0.34
CA PRO A 209 1.09 -16.54 1.69
C PRO A 209 2.61 -16.36 1.67
N PHE A 210 3.15 -15.57 2.59
CA PHE A 210 4.61 -15.45 2.78
C PHE A 210 5.16 -16.76 3.35
N THR A 211 5.65 -17.65 2.49
CA THR A 211 6.22 -18.93 2.91
C THR A 211 7.68 -19.04 2.48
N LYS A 212 8.45 -19.85 3.23
CA LYS A 212 9.86 -20.14 2.94
C LYS A 212 10.12 -20.70 1.52
N ASN A 213 9.07 -21.21 0.86
CA ASN A 213 9.15 -21.87 -0.44
C ASN A 213 8.25 -21.24 -1.51
N GLN A 214 7.69 -20.04 -1.32
CA GLN A 214 6.94 -19.37 -2.39
C GLN A 214 7.82 -19.26 -3.64
N PRO A 215 7.37 -19.75 -4.80
CA PRO A 215 7.89 -19.30 -6.07
C PRO A 215 7.08 -18.06 -6.47
N LYS A 216 7.61 -16.84 -6.44
CA LYS A 216 6.91 -15.70 -7.09
C LYS A 216 7.72 -14.44 -7.37
N THR A 217 7.27 -13.81 -8.46
CA THR A 217 7.63 -12.58 -9.18
C THR A 217 9.08 -12.41 -9.59
N SER A 218 9.27 -11.68 -10.69
CA SER A 218 10.40 -11.78 -11.62
C SER A 218 11.74 -11.35 -11.03
N GLY A 219 12.41 -12.26 -10.35
CA GLY A 219 13.76 -12.05 -9.83
C GLY A 219 14.40 -13.39 -9.52
N LYS A 220 15.73 -13.46 -9.65
CA LYS A 220 16.46 -14.60 -9.11
C LYS A 220 16.49 -14.48 -7.60
N LYS A 221 16.53 -15.62 -6.91
CA LYS A 221 16.70 -15.64 -5.45
C LYS A 221 18.07 -15.06 -5.14
N ASP A 222 18.09 -14.03 -4.31
CA ASP A 222 19.31 -13.46 -3.76
C ASP A 222 19.37 -13.82 -2.27
N ALA A 223 20.49 -14.39 -1.83
CA ALA A 223 20.68 -14.79 -0.44
C ALA A 223 20.68 -13.60 0.53
N ASN A 224 20.86 -12.38 0.02
CA ASN A 224 20.88 -11.14 0.78
C ASN A 224 19.55 -10.39 0.73
N ILE A 225 18.46 -10.94 0.16
CA ILE A 225 17.13 -10.34 0.31
C ILE A 225 16.36 -11.09 1.39
N VAL A 226 15.84 -10.36 2.36
CA VAL A 226 14.98 -10.87 3.43
C VAL A 226 13.60 -10.22 3.36
N THR A 227 12.56 -11.02 3.53
CA THR A 227 11.18 -10.54 3.63
C THR A 227 10.74 -10.63 5.08
N ILE A 228 10.23 -9.53 5.62
CA ILE A 228 9.76 -9.44 7.01
C ILE A 228 8.53 -10.32 7.18
N ASN A 229 8.51 -11.18 8.20
CA ASN A 229 7.39 -12.07 8.46
C ASN A 229 7.42 -12.57 9.93
N PRO A 230 7.24 -11.68 10.92
CA PRO A 230 7.08 -12.10 12.31
C PRO A 230 5.81 -12.94 12.48
N ASP A 231 5.77 -13.78 13.51
CA ASP A 231 4.54 -14.46 13.90
C ASP A 231 3.56 -13.45 14.51
N TYR A 232 2.51 -13.12 13.76
CA TYR A 232 1.53 -12.10 14.15
C TYR A 232 0.90 -12.36 15.53
N ALA A 233 0.61 -13.62 15.88
CA ALA A 233 -0.05 -13.95 17.15
C ALA A 233 0.85 -13.64 18.36
N THR A 234 2.17 -13.79 18.20
CA THR A 234 3.15 -13.61 19.27
C THR A 234 3.90 -12.28 19.22
N ASN A 235 3.91 -11.60 18.07
CA ASN A 235 4.54 -10.30 17.89
C ASN A 235 3.67 -9.18 18.46
N GLN A 236 3.93 -8.81 19.71
CA GLN A 236 3.15 -7.80 20.46
C GLN A 236 4.07 -6.67 20.98
N PRO A 237 4.62 -5.83 20.08
CA PRO A 237 5.50 -4.74 20.46
C PRO A 237 4.78 -3.69 21.32
N GLU A 238 5.55 -2.93 22.10
CA GLU A 238 5.02 -1.77 22.81
C GLU A 238 4.75 -0.62 21.83
N VAL A 239 3.57 -0.02 21.94
CA VAL A 239 3.11 1.07 21.07
C VAL A 239 2.47 2.16 21.92
N THR A 240 2.66 3.41 21.52
CA THR A 240 2.02 4.58 22.12
C THR A 240 1.15 5.32 21.12
N TYR A 241 0.16 6.06 21.59
CA TYR A 241 -0.61 7.02 20.78
C TYR A 241 -1.07 8.17 21.67
N GLY A 242 -0.92 9.42 21.22
CA GLY A 242 -1.28 10.60 22.03
C GLY A 242 -0.58 10.66 23.40
N ALA A 243 0.69 10.26 23.46
CA ALA A 243 1.50 10.11 24.69
C ALA A 243 1.01 9.05 25.70
N GLN A 244 0.03 8.21 25.32
CA GLN A 244 -0.44 7.09 26.14
C GLN A 244 0.13 5.78 25.62
N GLN A 245 0.50 4.89 26.53
CA GLN A 245 0.84 3.52 26.19
C GLN A 245 -0.44 2.74 25.88
N LEU A 246 -0.47 2.07 24.73
CA LEU A 246 -1.58 1.21 24.33
C LEU A 246 -1.42 -0.20 24.92
N GLU A 247 -2.54 -0.93 25.00
CA GLU A 247 -2.52 -2.35 25.32
C GLU A 247 -1.67 -3.13 24.29
N LYS A 248 -0.90 -4.11 24.76
CA LYS A 248 -0.12 -5.00 23.88
C LYS A 248 -1.08 -5.82 23.02
N LYS A 249 -0.95 -5.66 21.71
CA LYS A 249 -1.75 -6.36 20.69
C LYS A 249 -0.83 -6.91 19.62
N SER A 250 -1.29 -7.95 18.92
CA SER A 250 -0.63 -8.48 17.74
C SER A 250 -0.40 -7.39 16.70
N ALA A 251 0.82 -7.29 16.18
CA ALA A 251 1.20 -6.29 15.21
C ALA A 251 1.91 -6.90 14.00
N ASN A 252 1.80 -6.20 12.87
CA ASN A 252 2.32 -6.61 11.58
C ASN A 252 3.74 -6.08 11.28
N PHE A 253 4.42 -5.50 12.26
CA PHE A 253 5.73 -4.88 12.05
C PHE A 253 6.76 -5.30 13.09
N ILE A 254 8.03 -5.09 12.78
CA ILE A 254 9.13 -5.13 13.74
C ILE A 254 9.82 -3.78 13.82
N TYR A 255 10.31 -3.43 15.02
CA TYR A 255 11.07 -2.20 15.23
C TYR A 255 12.49 -2.28 14.67
N LEU A 256 12.96 -1.13 14.21
CA LEU A 256 14.29 -0.92 13.66
C LEU A 256 15.14 -0.05 14.59
N TYR A 257 16.33 -0.54 14.90
CA TYR A 257 17.27 0.00 15.88
C TYR A 257 18.55 0.49 15.23
N LYS A 258 19.22 1.47 15.85
CA LYS A 258 20.53 1.99 15.38
C LYS A 258 21.69 1.00 15.57
N ALA A 259 21.55 0.02 16.47
CA ALA A 259 22.56 -0.99 16.79
C ALA A 259 21.88 -2.31 17.18
N PRO A 260 22.59 -3.47 17.16
CA PRO A 260 22.02 -4.78 17.47
C PRO A 260 21.78 -4.98 18.98
N SER A 261 20.91 -4.17 19.57
CA SER A 261 20.56 -4.20 20.99
C SER A 261 19.20 -3.54 21.24
N PHE A 262 18.41 -4.11 22.15
CA PHE A 262 17.16 -3.47 22.60
C PHE A 262 17.39 -2.19 23.41
N ASN A 263 18.60 -1.95 23.90
CA ASN A 263 18.98 -0.70 24.56
C ASN A 263 19.42 0.39 23.56
N ALA A 264 19.57 0.04 22.28
CA ALA A 264 19.86 1.03 21.25
C ALA A 264 18.62 1.88 20.97
N ALA A 265 18.83 3.13 20.56
CA ALA A 265 17.73 3.96 20.10
C ALA A 265 17.11 3.40 18.82
N LEU A 266 15.79 3.61 18.65
CA LEU A 266 15.12 3.39 17.38
C LEU A 266 15.71 4.32 16.31
N ILE A 267 15.77 3.84 15.07
CA ILE A 267 16.11 4.71 13.94
C ILE A 267 15.06 5.82 13.81
N GLY A 268 15.45 7.00 13.33
CA GLY A 268 14.52 8.05 12.94
C GLY A 268 14.50 8.20 11.43
N ASP A 269 13.32 8.31 10.82
CA ASP A 269 13.22 8.85 9.47
C ASP A 269 13.59 10.35 9.51
N PRO A 270 14.46 10.85 8.63
CA PRO A 270 14.97 12.22 8.71
C PRO A 270 13.92 13.31 8.48
N LEU A 271 12.78 12.99 7.86
CA LEU A 271 11.68 13.93 7.68
C LEU A 271 10.69 13.85 8.85
N LEU A 272 10.37 12.64 9.31
CA LEU A 272 9.41 12.43 10.40
C LEU A 272 10.00 12.73 11.79
N ASN A 273 11.29 12.41 11.97
CA ASN A 273 12.05 12.56 13.20
C ASN A 273 13.36 13.32 12.92
N PRO A 274 13.34 14.65 12.75
CA PRO A 274 14.52 15.44 12.39
C PRO A 274 15.65 15.41 13.43
N ASN A 275 15.35 15.04 14.68
CA ASN A 275 16.34 14.79 15.74
C ASN A 275 17.09 13.44 15.57
N GLY A 276 16.72 12.66 14.55
CA GLY A 276 17.32 11.38 14.19
C GLY A 276 16.92 10.21 15.06
N THR A 277 15.96 10.34 15.97
CA THR A 277 15.55 9.24 16.88
C THR A 277 14.05 9.02 16.77
N GLY A 278 13.66 7.82 16.37
CA GLY A 278 12.25 7.42 16.33
C GLY A 278 11.68 7.12 17.70
N THR A 279 10.37 6.92 17.73
CA THR A 279 9.53 6.75 18.91
C THR A 279 8.71 5.47 18.79
N THR A 280 8.04 5.08 19.86
CA THR A 280 7.06 3.97 19.85
C THR A 280 5.66 4.44 19.43
N ALA A 281 5.51 5.67 18.94
CA ALA A 281 4.22 6.18 18.52
C ALA A 281 3.70 5.35 17.33
N LEU A 282 2.42 5.00 17.34
CA LEU A 282 1.81 4.15 16.33
C LEU A 282 1.99 4.76 14.92
N ASN A 283 1.79 6.07 14.80
CA ASN A 283 1.96 6.86 13.57
C ASN A 283 3.41 7.20 13.22
N ASP A 284 4.40 6.83 14.06
CA ASP A 284 5.82 6.93 13.70
C ASP A 284 6.24 5.74 12.83
N TRP A 285 5.84 5.76 11.56
CA TRP A 285 6.11 4.67 10.61
C TRP A 285 7.61 4.53 10.27
N GLY A 286 8.42 5.56 10.52
CA GLY A 286 9.82 5.68 10.07
C GLY A 286 10.80 4.65 10.65
N ASN A 287 10.38 3.88 11.65
CA ASN A 287 11.19 2.88 12.34
C ASN A 287 10.59 1.47 12.35
N LYS A 288 9.63 1.22 11.44
CA LYS A 288 8.88 -0.04 11.38
C LYS A 288 9.09 -0.72 10.03
N ALA A 289 9.55 -1.97 10.06
CA ALA A 289 9.57 -2.84 8.90
C ALA A 289 8.33 -3.75 8.91
N VAL A 290 7.49 -3.65 7.88
CA VAL A 290 6.15 -4.26 7.85
C VAL A 290 6.17 -5.64 7.18
N THR A 291 5.31 -6.53 7.66
CA THR A 291 5.12 -7.90 7.18
C THR A 291 4.92 -7.94 5.67
N GLY A 292 5.68 -8.82 5.04
CA GLY A 292 5.71 -9.10 3.61
C GLY A 292 6.56 -8.13 2.79
N ARG A 293 7.13 -7.08 3.38
CA ARG A 293 8.08 -6.18 2.69
C ARG A 293 9.47 -6.78 2.67
N SER A 294 10.18 -6.56 1.56
CA SER A 294 11.50 -7.15 1.33
C SER A 294 12.59 -6.08 1.32
N TYR A 295 13.72 -6.40 1.96
CA TYR A 295 14.84 -5.50 2.14
C TYR A 295 16.17 -6.22 1.86
N TYR A 296 17.18 -5.44 1.48
CA TYR A 296 18.54 -5.95 1.34
C TYR A 296 19.21 -6.07 2.71
N LYS A 297 19.62 -7.29 3.06
CA LYS A 297 20.40 -7.65 4.23
C LYS A 297 21.85 -7.21 4.04
N VAL A 298 22.31 -6.31 4.91
CA VAL A 298 23.66 -5.74 4.84
C VAL A 298 24.61 -6.29 5.90
N ASP A 299 24.10 -6.87 6.99
CA ASP A 299 24.94 -7.38 8.09
C ASP A 299 24.16 -8.29 9.04
N GLU A 300 24.88 -9.02 9.91
CA GLU A 300 24.34 -9.87 10.97
C GLU A 300 25.23 -9.82 12.23
N ALA A 301 24.61 -9.82 13.41
CA ALA A 301 25.30 -9.80 14.70
C ALA A 301 24.54 -10.62 15.74
N GLY A 302 24.95 -11.87 15.96
CA GLY A 302 24.21 -12.79 16.83
C GLY A 302 22.79 -13.01 16.33
N ASP A 303 21.80 -12.73 17.18
CA ASP A 303 20.37 -12.81 16.84
C ASP A 303 19.84 -11.58 16.09
N TRP A 304 20.70 -10.67 15.62
CA TRP A 304 20.29 -9.45 14.94
C TRP A 304 20.64 -9.46 13.45
N THR A 305 19.74 -8.92 12.65
CA THR A 305 19.93 -8.71 11.20
C THR A 305 19.91 -7.21 10.90
N ALA A 306 20.79 -6.74 10.03
CA ALA A 306 20.77 -5.37 9.53
C ALA A 306 20.29 -5.32 8.08
N ILE A 307 19.53 -4.28 7.74
CA ILE A 307 19.03 -3.99 6.39
C ILE A 307 19.35 -2.56 5.95
N ASP A 308 19.42 -2.34 4.64
CA ASP A 308 19.31 -0.99 4.07
C ASP A 308 17.86 -0.51 4.18
N PHE A 309 17.66 0.64 4.81
CA PHE A 309 16.33 1.23 5.07
C PHE A 309 16.43 2.75 5.12
N GLY A 310 15.80 3.45 4.19
CA GLY A 310 15.60 4.91 4.25
C GLY A 310 16.88 5.75 4.20
N GLY A 311 17.93 5.27 3.54
CA GLY A 311 19.23 5.96 3.52
C GLY A 311 20.14 5.60 4.69
N GLN A 312 19.77 4.62 5.52
CA GLN A 312 20.51 4.21 6.71
C GLN A 312 20.58 2.68 6.87
N LYS A 313 21.54 2.21 7.67
CA LYS A 313 21.64 0.82 8.13
C LYS A 313 20.76 0.65 9.36
N ALA A 314 19.83 -0.30 9.33
CA ALA A 314 18.83 -0.49 10.38
C ALA A 314 18.85 -1.94 10.90
N TRP A 315 18.90 -2.11 12.22
CA TRP A 315 18.97 -3.42 12.88
C TRP A 315 17.61 -3.87 13.40
N PHE A 316 17.29 -5.15 13.27
CA PHE A 316 16.14 -5.76 13.95
C PHE A 316 16.50 -7.10 14.57
N TYR A 317 15.76 -7.45 15.62
CA TYR A 317 15.91 -8.73 16.30
C TYR A 317 15.29 -9.85 15.44
N ASN A 318 16.09 -10.84 15.09
CA ASN A 318 15.75 -11.93 14.17
C ASN A 318 16.39 -13.26 14.62
N PRO A 319 16.09 -13.75 15.83
CA PRO A 319 16.77 -14.90 16.40
C PRO A 319 16.55 -16.11 15.51
N LYS A 320 17.64 -16.74 15.05
CA LYS A 320 17.60 -17.89 14.14
C LYS A 320 16.76 -17.65 12.86
N GLY A 321 16.60 -16.38 12.45
CA GLY A 321 15.84 -15.99 11.26
C GLY A 321 14.32 -16.10 11.38
N VAL A 322 13.74 -16.23 12.59
CA VAL A 322 12.30 -16.51 12.77
C VAL A 322 11.37 -15.38 12.31
N ASN A 323 11.85 -14.14 12.26
CA ASN A 323 11.05 -12.97 11.87
C ASN A 323 11.17 -12.67 10.37
N THR A 324 11.75 -13.58 9.59
CA THR A 324 11.97 -13.40 8.16
C THR A 324 11.74 -14.67 7.36
N VAL A 325 11.43 -14.51 6.08
CA VAL A 325 11.57 -15.54 5.04
C VAL A 325 12.58 -15.08 4.00
N LYS A 326 13.09 -16.00 3.18
CA LYS A 326 13.95 -15.64 2.04
C LYS A 326 13.14 -14.76 1.08
N GLY A 327 13.68 -13.60 0.74
CA GLY A 327 13.09 -12.72 -0.26
C GLY A 327 13.69 -12.95 -1.65
N SER A 328 13.13 -12.24 -2.61
CA SER A 328 13.56 -12.20 -4.01
C SER A 328 13.13 -10.88 -4.62
N GLY A 329 13.88 -10.41 -5.61
CA GLY A 329 13.54 -9.19 -6.32
C GLY A 329 14.73 -8.68 -7.13
N LEU A 330 14.49 -7.63 -7.90
CA LEU A 330 15.56 -6.87 -8.53
C LEU A 330 16.30 -6.09 -7.42
N LEU A 331 17.62 -5.97 -7.51
CA LEU A 331 18.35 -5.02 -6.67
C LEU A 331 18.84 -3.86 -7.52
N VAL A 332 18.59 -2.64 -7.04
CA VAL A 332 19.14 -1.41 -7.59
C VAL A 332 20.05 -0.73 -6.58
N THR A 333 21.06 -0.05 -7.11
CA THR A 333 22.02 0.74 -6.32
C THR A 333 22.48 1.91 -7.18
N PRO A 334 22.90 3.06 -6.58
CA PRO A 334 23.44 4.17 -7.33
C PRO A 334 24.56 3.76 -8.29
N LYS A 335 24.66 4.44 -9.44
CA LYS A 335 25.78 4.27 -10.37
C LYS A 335 27.12 4.61 -9.69
N LYS A 336 28.20 3.94 -10.13
CA LYS A 336 29.56 4.21 -9.64
C LYS A 336 29.91 5.69 -9.86
N GLY A 337 30.51 6.33 -8.86
CA GLY A 337 30.94 7.73 -8.91
C GLY A 337 29.89 8.75 -8.47
N ALA A 338 28.64 8.33 -8.22
CA ALA A 338 27.65 9.20 -7.57
C ALA A 338 27.74 9.05 -6.05
N ASP A 339 27.81 10.14 -5.29
CA ASP A 339 27.77 10.09 -3.82
C ASP A 339 26.35 9.78 -3.31
N SER A 340 25.34 10.31 -4.00
CA SER A 340 23.93 10.00 -3.76
C SER A 340 23.06 10.37 -4.96
N ILE A 341 21.89 9.75 -5.08
CA ILE A 341 20.91 10.00 -6.15
C ILE A 341 19.56 10.45 -5.58
N PRO A 342 18.75 11.21 -6.32
CA PRO A 342 17.42 11.61 -5.86
C PRO A 342 16.46 10.41 -5.78
N VAL A 343 15.57 10.45 -4.79
CA VAL A 343 14.46 9.50 -4.60
C VAL A 343 13.16 10.29 -4.62
N TYR A 344 12.18 9.81 -5.38
CA TYR A 344 10.95 10.53 -5.69
C TYR A 344 9.71 9.79 -5.18
N GLY A 345 8.63 10.52 -4.91
CA GLY A 345 7.33 9.93 -4.57
C GLY A 345 6.43 9.61 -5.78
N SER A 346 6.93 9.81 -7.00
CA SER A 346 6.19 9.51 -8.24
C SER A 346 7.17 9.23 -9.38
N ALA A 347 6.64 8.75 -10.50
CA ALA A 347 7.39 8.60 -11.75
C ALA A 347 6.81 9.52 -12.84
N TYR A 348 6.73 10.82 -12.54
CA TYR A 348 6.22 11.80 -13.51
C TYR A 348 7.17 11.97 -14.71
N PRO A 349 6.61 12.31 -15.88
CA PRO A 349 7.39 12.48 -17.10
C PRO A 349 8.16 13.80 -17.08
N GLU A 350 9.20 13.85 -17.91
CA GLU A 350 9.97 15.06 -18.16
C GLU A 350 9.13 16.18 -18.79
N ALA A 351 9.53 17.44 -18.61
CA ALA A 351 8.76 18.61 -19.04
C ALA A 351 8.39 18.58 -20.54
N ALA A 352 9.31 18.11 -21.39
CA ALA A 352 9.09 17.98 -22.83
C ALA A 352 7.91 17.07 -23.22
N ALA A 353 7.54 16.11 -22.37
CA ALA A 353 6.40 15.23 -22.61
C ALA A 353 5.06 15.98 -22.60
N TYR A 354 4.97 17.06 -21.80
CA TYR A 354 3.75 17.87 -21.66
C TYR A 354 3.56 18.83 -22.84
N GLU A 355 4.66 19.31 -23.45
CA GLU A 355 4.65 20.27 -24.56
C GLU A 355 3.86 19.73 -25.76
N LYS A 356 3.96 18.42 -26.03
CA LYS A 356 3.20 17.73 -27.09
C LYS A 356 1.69 17.95 -26.99
N TYR A 357 1.18 18.20 -25.78
CA TYR A 357 -0.24 18.37 -25.49
C TYR A 357 -0.61 19.81 -25.16
N GLY A 358 0.36 20.75 -25.17
CA GLY A 358 0.12 22.12 -24.72
C GLY A 358 -0.22 22.24 -23.24
N ILE A 359 0.19 21.27 -22.42
CA ILE A 359 -0.10 21.21 -20.98
C ILE A 359 1.09 21.79 -20.21
N ALA A 360 0.82 22.52 -19.13
CA ALA A 360 1.87 22.98 -18.22
C ALA A 360 2.56 21.78 -17.53
N PRO A 361 3.91 21.69 -17.54
CA PRO A 361 4.62 20.61 -16.89
C PRO A 361 4.32 20.52 -15.39
N VAL A 362 4.14 19.30 -14.89
CA VAL A 362 4.04 19.04 -13.45
C VAL A 362 5.43 18.67 -12.92
N GLY A 363 5.98 19.54 -12.08
CA GLY A 363 7.29 19.31 -11.47
C GLY A 363 7.30 18.13 -10.50
N MET A 364 8.49 17.57 -10.28
CA MET A 364 8.73 16.50 -9.34
C MET A 364 9.92 16.84 -8.44
N ALA A 365 9.70 16.87 -7.12
CA ALA A 365 10.73 17.14 -6.14
C ALA A 365 11.26 15.83 -5.52
N PRO A 366 12.58 15.68 -5.33
CA PRO A 366 13.09 14.58 -4.52
C PRO A 366 12.55 14.66 -3.09
N ILE A 367 12.10 13.53 -2.55
CA ILE A 367 11.70 13.39 -1.14
C ILE A 367 12.86 12.92 -0.26
N TYR A 368 13.79 12.16 -0.82
CA TYR A 368 15.03 11.74 -0.15
C TYR A 368 16.20 11.72 -1.12
N ARG A 369 17.37 11.38 -0.60
CA ARG A 369 18.54 11.00 -1.39
C ARG A 369 19.02 9.63 -0.96
N MET A 370 19.27 8.75 -1.92
CA MET A 370 19.84 7.42 -1.70
C MET A 370 21.37 7.50 -1.76
N PRO A 371 22.09 7.24 -0.66
CA PRO A 371 23.56 7.25 -0.64
C PRO A 371 24.17 6.13 -1.48
N ALA A 372 25.39 6.34 -1.96
CA ALA A 372 26.21 5.29 -2.55
C ALA A 372 26.39 4.10 -1.62
N GLY A 373 26.48 2.90 -2.22
CA GLY A 373 26.76 1.66 -1.50
C GLY A 373 25.53 1.00 -0.88
N GLN A 374 24.36 1.63 -0.94
CA GLN A 374 23.10 0.99 -0.52
C GLN A 374 22.41 0.25 -1.66
N PHE A 375 21.61 -0.74 -1.29
CA PHE A 375 20.87 -1.61 -2.19
C PHE A 375 19.41 -1.65 -1.78
N TYR A 376 18.53 -1.53 -2.77
CA TYR A 376 17.09 -1.55 -2.55
C TYR A 376 16.42 -2.55 -3.45
N VAL A 377 15.48 -3.31 -2.88
CA VAL A 377 14.60 -4.21 -3.63
C VAL A 377 13.72 -3.36 -4.54
N ALA A 378 13.67 -3.73 -5.80
CA ALA A 378 13.00 -3.01 -6.86
C ALA A 378 12.09 -3.92 -7.68
N GLU A 379 11.07 -3.30 -8.28
CA GLU A 379 10.24 -3.91 -9.30
C GLU A 379 10.81 -3.68 -10.70
N LYS A 380 10.14 -4.21 -11.74
CA LYS A 380 10.50 -3.88 -13.12
C LYS A 380 10.37 -2.38 -13.36
N ALA A 381 11.25 -1.85 -14.22
CA ALA A 381 11.17 -0.45 -14.61
C ALA A 381 9.82 -0.14 -15.27
N VAL A 382 9.20 0.95 -14.84
CA VAL A 382 7.98 1.52 -15.42
C VAL A 382 8.32 2.77 -16.22
N GLY A 383 7.54 3.04 -17.28
CA GLY A 383 7.62 4.31 -18.00
C GLY A 383 7.02 5.45 -17.18
N SER A 384 7.46 6.66 -17.47
CA SER A 384 6.94 7.87 -16.82
C SER A 384 5.60 8.29 -17.42
N ASP A 385 4.65 8.63 -16.55
CA ASP A 385 3.30 9.03 -16.97
C ASP A 385 2.63 10.00 -15.98
N TYR A 386 1.67 10.77 -16.51
CA TYR A 386 0.81 11.67 -15.73
C TYR A 386 -0.58 11.70 -16.35
N TYR A 387 -1.61 11.40 -15.56
CA TYR A 387 -3.00 11.54 -16.01
C TYR A 387 -3.47 12.99 -15.84
N TYR A 388 -3.80 13.65 -16.93
CA TYR A 388 -4.33 15.00 -16.94
C TYR A 388 -5.84 14.96 -17.17
N ALA A 389 -6.61 15.30 -16.14
CA ALA A 389 -8.04 15.54 -16.18
C ALA A 389 -8.33 16.75 -15.26
N LYS A 390 -8.65 17.92 -15.85
CA LYS A 390 -8.83 19.18 -15.11
C LYS A 390 -10.21 19.79 -15.25
N LEU A 391 -10.93 19.43 -16.30
CA LEU A 391 -12.23 20.01 -16.63
C LEU A 391 -13.33 19.02 -16.28
N PHE A 392 -14.42 19.52 -15.71
CA PHE A 392 -15.58 18.67 -15.40
C PHE A 392 -16.22 18.13 -16.69
N ASN A 393 -16.47 16.81 -16.74
CA ASN A 393 -17.23 16.14 -17.79
C ASN A 393 -16.78 16.47 -19.24
N ALA A 394 -15.46 16.52 -19.46
CA ALA A 394 -14.84 16.85 -20.74
C ALA A 394 -13.79 15.80 -21.16
N PRO A 395 -14.17 14.52 -21.29
CA PRO A 395 -13.24 13.40 -21.52
C PRO A 395 -12.38 13.55 -22.78
N GLU A 396 -12.86 14.28 -23.78
CA GLU A 396 -12.11 14.62 -24.99
C GLU A 396 -10.86 15.46 -24.71
N THR A 397 -10.78 16.12 -23.56
CA THR A 397 -9.62 16.92 -23.10
C THR A 397 -8.65 16.12 -22.25
N TYR A 398 -9.05 14.96 -21.73
CA TYR A 398 -8.23 14.19 -20.80
C TYR A 398 -7.11 13.44 -21.53
N ARG A 399 -5.92 13.37 -20.93
CA ARG A 399 -4.72 12.82 -21.56
C ARG A 399 -3.87 12.04 -20.58
N VAL A 400 -3.35 10.90 -21.02
CA VAL A 400 -2.18 10.27 -20.38
C VAL A 400 -0.94 10.86 -21.02
N VAL A 401 -0.28 11.78 -20.32
CA VAL A 401 1.01 12.34 -20.74
C VAL A 401 2.07 11.28 -20.47
N SER A 402 2.64 10.69 -21.51
CA SER A 402 3.70 9.68 -21.40
C SER A 402 5.05 10.30 -21.77
N GLY A 403 6.06 10.08 -20.93
CA GLY A 403 7.44 10.51 -21.19
C GLY A 403 8.34 9.37 -21.66
N THR A 404 9.63 9.68 -21.75
CA THR A 404 10.70 8.75 -22.13
C THR A 404 11.52 8.29 -20.94
N ASP A 405 11.50 9.03 -19.82
CA ASP A 405 12.09 8.61 -18.57
C ASP A 405 11.49 7.28 -18.08
N GLN A 406 12.32 6.46 -17.45
CA GLN A 406 11.89 5.22 -16.79
C GLN A 406 12.32 5.23 -15.34
N TYR A 407 11.53 4.59 -14.49
CA TYR A 407 11.74 4.56 -13.04
C TYR A 407 11.66 3.14 -12.51
N TYR A 408 12.45 2.84 -11.50
CA TYR A 408 12.25 1.68 -10.64
C TYR A 408 11.45 2.09 -9.42
N GLN A 409 10.34 1.39 -9.16
CA GLN A 409 9.76 1.39 -7.82
C GLN A 409 10.70 0.62 -6.90
N ILE A 410 10.93 1.14 -5.70
CA ILE A 410 11.78 0.55 -4.69
C ILE A 410 11.09 0.51 -3.32
N SER A 411 11.43 -0.50 -2.54
CA SER A 411 11.11 -0.58 -1.11
C SER A 411 12.12 0.25 -0.31
N TYR A 412 11.93 1.58 -0.28
CA TYR A 412 12.95 2.52 0.22
C TYR A 412 13.02 2.54 1.75
N ASN A 413 11.90 2.74 2.43
CA ASN A 413 11.84 2.69 3.89
C ASN A 413 10.59 1.89 4.27
N HIS A 414 9.72 2.46 5.09
CA HIS A 414 8.38 1.95 5.30
C HIS A 414 7.51 2.09 4.04
N ARG A 415 7.77 3.14 3.23
CA ARG A 415 7.04 3.47 1.99
C ARG A 415 7.77 2.97 0.76
N ILE A 416 7.01 2.78 -0.33
CA ILE A 416 7.59 2.66 -1.66
C ILE A 416 8.14 4.03 -2.11
N ALA A 417 9.07 4.04 -3.04
CA ALA A 417 9.54 5.25 -3.70
C ALA A 417 10.00 4.94 -5.13
N PHE A 418 10.38 5.97 -5.88
CA PHE A 418 10.81 5.85 -7.27
C PHE A 418 12.20 6.44 -7.46
N VAL A 419 13.05 5.72 -8.20
CA VAL A 419 14.37 6.21 -8.64
C VAL A 419 14.46 6.13 -10.15
N LYS A 420 15.08 7.14 -10.78
CA LYS A 420 15.29 7.11 -12.22
C LYS A 420 16.18 5.95 -12.60
N LYS A 421 15.81 5.21 -13.65
CA LYS A 421 16.63 4.15 -14.24
C LYS A 421 17.98 4.67 -14.71
N SER A 422 18.07 5.95 -15.09
CA SER A 422 19.32 6.62 -15.46
C SER A 422 20.32 6.76 -14.32
N ASP A 423 19.88 6.67 -13.06
CA ASP A 423 20.71 7.02 -11.90
C ASP A 423 21.23 5.78 -11.16
N VAL A 424 20.65 4.62 -11.47
CA VAL A 424 20.97 3.34 -10.84
C VAL A 424 21.57 2.35 -11.81
N ARG A 425 22.22 1.33 -11.25
CA ARG A 425 22.52 0.07 -11.93
C ARG A 425 21.71 -1.05 -11.29
N VAL A 426 21.33 -2.00 -12.11
CA VAL A 426 20.67 -3.24 -11.69
C VAL A 426 21.73 -4.29 -11.41
N LEU A 427 21.58 -5.04 -10.32
CA LEU A 427 22.37 -6.24 -10.10
C LEU A 427 21.58 -7.46 -10.56
N TYR A 428 22.19 -8.20 -11.50
CA TYR A 428 21.74 -9.55 -11.82
C TYR A 428 22.66 -10.49 -11.05
N HIS A 429 22.17 -11.07 -9.96
CA HIS A 429 22.87 -12.16 -9.29
C HIS A 429 22.63 -13.50 -10.00
#